data_AF-A0AAN0IU91-F1
#
_entry.id   AF-A0AAN0IU91-F1
#
_cell.length_a   1.000
_cell.length_b   1.000
_cell.length_c   1.000
_cell.angle_alpha   90.00
_cell.angle_beta   90.00
_cell.angle_gamma   90.00
#
_symmetry.space_group_name_H-M   'P 1'
#
loop_
_entity.id
_entity.type
_entity.pdbx_description
1 polymer ?
#
loop_
_entity_poly.entity_id
_entity_poly.type
_entity_poly.pdbx_seq_one_letter_code
_entity_poly.pdbx_strand_id
1 'polypeptide(L)'
;MYYAAGTSITPAELNEACKAVTGSSVSSHLVDVLFTIFDENNDGELSRKEFVHVLKSRNSRGLQKSRELGLAKLMNSVMACSAKAVKDKLGIEA
;
A
#
# COMPACT_ATOMS: atom_id res chain seq x y z
N MET A 1 23.59 6.28 9.10
CA MET A 1 22.28 6.10 9.75
C MET A 1 21.56 4.96 9.04
N TYR A 2 21.71 3.75 9.56
CA TYR A 2 21.11 2.54 8.98
C TYR A 2 19.72 2.35 9.60
N TYR A 3 18.67 2.63 8.82
CA TYR A 3 17.31 2.19 9.11
C TYR A 3 17.27 0.67 8.96
N ALA A 4 17.50 -0.06 10.05
CA ALA A 4 17.35 -1.50 10.05
C ALA A 4 15.90 -1.84 9.75
N ALA A 5 15.68 -2.51 8.62
CA ALA A 5 14.37 -2.88 8.11
C ALA A 5 13.58 -3.71 9.13
N GLY A 6 12.72 -3.07 9.92
CA GLY A 6 11.90 -3.75 10.92
C GLY A 6 11.30 -2.88 12.03
N THR A 7 11.78 -1.64 12.21
CA THR A 7 11.33 -0.78 13.32
C THR A 7 10.06 0.02 12.96
N SER A 8 9.19 0.18 13.96
CA SER A 8 8.10 1.14 13.99
C SER A 8 8.62 2.56 13.91
N ILE A 9 7.83 3.46 13.33
CA ILE A 9 8.14 4.89 13.18
C ILE A 9 7.52 5.62 14.37
N THR A 10 8.33 6.38 15.08
CA THR A 10 7.93 7.21 16.21
C THR A 10 7.47 8.61 15.76
N PRO A 11 6.72 9.35 16.59
CA PRO A 11 6.30 10.73 16.27
C PRO A 11 7.48 11.68 15.97
N ALA A 12 8.62 11.49 16.65
CA ALA A 12 9.81 12.30 16.42
C ALA A 12 10.43 12.06 15.03
N GLU A 13 10.49 10.79 14.61
CA GLU A 13 10.96 10.42 13.27
C GLU A 13 10.01 10.93 12.19
N LEU A 14 8.69 10.91 12.45
CA LEU A 14 7.70 11.49 11.56
C LEU A 14 7.90 13.00 11.40
N ASN A 15 8.20 13.73 12.48
CA ASN A 15 8.49 15.17 12.42
C ASN A 15 9.74 15.46 11.58
N GLU A 16 10.82 14.71 11.80
CA GLU A 16 12.06 14.86 11.00
C GLU A 16 11.82 14.53 9.52
N ALA A 17 11.04 13.50 9.21
CA ALA A 17 10.64 13.20 7.83
C ALA A 17 9.79 14.33 7.22
N CYS A 18 8.83 14.89 7.97
CA CYS A 18 8.04 16.04 7.54
C CYS A 18 8.91 17.28 7.29
N LYS A 19 9.90 17.53 8.14
CA LYS A 19 10.84 18.65 8.00
C LYS A 19 11.72 18.48 6.75
N ALA A 20 12.17 17.26 6.47
CA ALA A 20 12.94 16.95 5.26
C ALA A 20 12.12 17.19 3.97
N VAL A 21 10.81 16.91 3.99
CA VAL A 21 9.92 17.06 2.83
C VAL A 21 9.41 18.49 2.65
N THR A 22 9.03 19.16 3.74
CA THR A 22 8.37 20.48 3.69
C THR A 22 9.34 21.65 3.87
N GLY A 23 10.57 21.39 4.29
CA GLY A 23 11.57 22.41 4.61
C GLY A 23 11.27 23.23 5.88
N SER A 24 10.21 22.90 6.62
CA SER A 24 9.81 23.60 7.84
C SER A 24 9.41 22.61 8.94
N SER A 25 9.58 23.00 10.20
CA SER A 25 9.15 22.18 11.34
C SER A 25 7.63 22.22 11.47
N VAL A 26 7.02 21.05 11.61
CA VAL A 26 5.58 20.92 11.84
C VAL A 26 5.30 20.98 13.34
N SER A 27 4.21 21.66 13.73
CA SER A 27 3.74 21.74 15.12
C SER A 27 3.54 20.34 15.73
N SER A 28 3.92 20.14 17.00
CA SER A 28 3.72 18.87 17.72
C SER A 28 2.28 18.39 17.62
N HIS A 29 1.30 19.29 17.77
CA HIS A 29 -0.11 18.92 17.69
C HIS A 29 -0.52 18.39 16.31
N LEU A 30 0.07 18.93 15.24
CA LEU A 30 -0.19 18.43 13.88
C LEU A 30 0.45 17.06 13.66
N VAL A 31 1.62 16.82 14.26
CA VAL A 31 2.26 15.50 14.23
C VAL A 31 1.40 14.49 14.99
N ASP A 32 0.87 14.84 16.15
CA ASP A 32 -0.02 13.97 16.92
C ASP A 32 -1.28 13.61 16.12
N VAL A 33 -1.96 14.61 15.53
CA VAL A 33 -3.15 14.37 14.70
C VAL A 33 -2.82 13.51 13.47
N LEU A 34 -1.69 13.76 12.81
CA LEU A 34 -1.24 12.94 11.69
C LEU A 34 -0.96 11.51 12.14
N PHE A 35 -0.31 11.33 13.29
CA PHE A 35 -0.01 10.03 13.86
C PHE A 35 -1.29 9.24 14.13
N THR A 36 -2.30 9.86 14.76
CA THR A 36 -3.61 9.25 15.00
C THR A 36 -4.35 8.89 13.70
N ILE A 37 -4.16 9.64 12.61
CA ILE A 37 -4.79 9.32 11.31
C ILE A 37 -4.11 8.11 10.65
N PHE A 38 -2.80 7.95 10.85
CA PHE A 38 -2.01 6.91 10.22
C PHE A 38 -2.01 5.60 11.02
N ASP A 39 -2.20 5.66 12.34
CA ASP A 39 -2.26 4.51 13.25
C ASP A 39 -3.65 3.86 13.21
N GLU A 40 -3.81 2.78 12.43
CA GLU A 40 -5.09 2.08 12.27
C GLU A 40 -5.44 1.19 13.46
N ASN A 41 -4.43 0.60 14.11
CA ASN A 41 -4.62 -0.36 15.20
C ASN A 41 -4.55 0.29 16.59
N ASN A 42 -4.24 1.59 16.68
CA ASN A 42 -4.12 2.39 17.90
C ASN A 42 -3.10 1.80 18.89
N ASP A 43 -2.02 1.22 18.38
CA ASP A 43 -0.95 0.69 19.23
C ASP A 43 0.09 1.77 19.64
N GLY A 44 -0.03 2.99 19.10
CA GLY A 44 0.87 4.09 19.37
C GLY A 44 2.21 3.99 18.61
N GLU A 45 2.32 3.06 17.68
CA GLU A 45 3.50 2.83 16.85
C GLU A 45 3.12 2.81 15.37
N LEU A 46 3.80 3.59 14.54
CA LEU A 46 3.46 3.61 13.12
C LEU A 46 4.27 2.56 12.35
N SER A 47 3.66 1.46 11.95
CA SER A 47 4.37 0.48 11.12
C SER A 47 4.60 1.04 9.71
N ARG A 48 5.67 0.57 9.05
CA ARG A 48 5.93 0.92 7.64
C ARG A 48 4.76 0.57 6.71
N LYS A 49 3.96 -0.45 7.07
CA LYS A 49 2.79 -0.86 6.27
C LYS A 49 1.68 0.17 6.37
N GLU A 50 1.35 0.63 7.57
CA GLU A 50 0.35 1.68 7.81
C GLU A 50 0.74 2.99 7.12
N PHE A 51 2.00 3.41 7.28
CA PHE A 51 2.52 4.60 6.63
C PHE A 51 2.36 4.57 5.10
N VAL A 52 2.81 3.47 4.47
CA VAL A 52 2.75 3.32 3.00
C VAL A 52 1.31 3.12 2.52
N HIS A 53 0.47 2.43 3.29
CA HIS A 53 -0.92 2.19 2.94
C HIS A 53 -1.69 3.50 2.80
N VAL A 54 -1.61 4.38 3.80
CA VAL A 54 -2.34 5.65 3.78
C VAL A 54 -1.77 6.61 2.72
N LEU A 55 -0.45 6.65 2.53
CA LEU A 55 0.17 7.45 1.47
C LEU A 55 -0.24 6.97 0.07
N LYS A 56 -0.29 5.65 -0.17
CA LYS A 56 -0.77 5.09 -1.45
C LYS A 56 -2.26 5.32 -1.69
N SER A 57 -3.08 5.18 -0.65
CA SER A 57 -4.53 5.44 -0.74
C SER A 57 -4.82 6.90 -1.15
N ARG A 58 -4.04 7.86 -0.63
CA ARG A 58 -4.16 9.28 -1.03
C ARG A 58 -3.66 9.56 -2.44
N ASN A 59 -2.51 9.01 -2.84
CA ASN A 59 -1.98 9.21 -4.20
C ASN A 59 -2.92 8.68 -5.29
N SER A 60 -3.68 7.64 -4.96
CA SER A 60 -4.63 7.02 -5.88
C SER A 60 -5.89 7.85 -6.12
N ARG A 61 -6.13 8.95 -5.38
CA ARG A 61 -7.36 9.80 -5.45
C ARG A 61 -8.68 9.01 -5.49
N GLY A 62 -8.71 7.78 -4.97
CA GLY A 62 -9.86 6.87 -5.12
C GLY A 62 -10.06 6.25 -6.52
N LEU A 63 -9.18 6.54 -7.49
CA LEU A 63 -9.25 6.05 -8.87
C LEU A 63 -8.66 4.63 -9.07
N GLN A 64 -7.99 4.06 -8.07
CA GLN A 64 -7.50 2.69 -8.17
C GLN A 64 -8.62 1.66 -8.01
N LYS A 65 -9.73 2.03 -7.37
CA LYS A 65 -10.95 1.23 -7.33
C LYS A 65 -11.76 1.49 -8.59
N SER A 66 -11.15 1.29 -9.77
CA SER A 66 -11.96 0.83 -10.90
C SER A 66 -12.70 -0.38 -10.35
N ARG A 67 -14.02 -0.33 -10.40
CA ARG A 67 -14.93 -1.39 -9.97
C ARG A 67 -14.47 -2.66 -10.67
N GLU A 68 -13.54 -3.39 -10.05
CA GLU A 68 -13.00 -4.60 -10.63
C GLU A 68 -14.21 -5.50 -10.75
N LEU A 69 -14.65 -5.71 -11.98
CA LEU A 69 -15.54 -6.79 -12.35
C LEU A 69 -14.74 -8.05 -12.00
N GLY A 70 -14.66 -8.42 -10.72
CA GLY A 70 -13.84 -9.52 -10.23
C GLY A 70 -14.17 -10.82 -10.96
N LEU A 71 -15.39 -10.92 -11.47
CA LEU A 71 -15.86 -11.96 -12.36
C LEU A 71 -15.16 -11.94 -13.74
N ALA A 72 -14.89 -10.78 -14.33
CA ALA A 72 -14.21 -10.70 -15.63
C ALA A 72 -12.75 -11.15 -15.56
N LYS A 73 -12.02 -10.79 -14.49
CA LYS A 73 -10.68 -11.34 -14.23
C LYS A 73 -10.73 -12.85 -14.01
N LEU A 74 -11.69 -13.32 -13.20
CA LEU A 74 -11.85 -14.75 -12.94
C LEU A 74 -12.16 -15.53 -14.24
N MET A 75 -13.07 -15.02 -15.07
CA MET A 75 -13.42 -15.63 -16.36
C MET A 75 -12.23 -15.65 -17.32
N ASN A 76 -11.45 -14.57 -17.40
CA ASN A 76 -10.22 -14.55 -18.21
C ASN A 76 -9.19 -15.57 -17.71
N SER A 77 -9.00 -15.68 -16.40
CA SER A 77 -8.09 -16.68 -15.82
C SER A 77 -8.57 -18.11 -16.04
N VAL A 78 -9.88 -18.39 -15.90
CA VAL A 78 -10.48 -19.70 -16.18
C VAL A 78 -10.34 -20.04 -17.66
N MET A 79 -10.67 -19.11 -18.56
CA MET A 79 -10.55 -19.31 -20.01
C MET A 79 -9.10 -19.57 -20.42
N ALA A 80 -8.14 -18.80 -19.91
CA ALA A 80 -6.72 -18.98 -20.22
C ALA A 80 -6.20 -20.34 -19.74
N CYS A 81 -6.57 -20.78 -18.53
CA CYS A 81 -6.20 -22.10 -18.02
C CYS A 81 -6.88 -23.24 -18.79
N SER A 82 -8.16 -23.10 -19.14
CA SER A 82 -8.88 -24.11 -19.94
C SER A 82 -8.34 -24.21 -21.36
N ALA A 83 -8.04 -23.09 -22.02
CA ALA A 83 -7.43 -23.07 -23.34
C ALA A 83 -6.05 -23.76 -23.33
N LYS A 84 -5.25 -23.52 -22.28
CA LYS A 84 -3.97 -24.21 -22.09
C LYS A 84 -4.16 -25.72 -21.86
N ALA A 85 -5.06 -26.11 -20.97
CA ALA A 85 -5.33 -27.53 -20.70
C ALA A 85 -5.88 -28.29 -21.92
N VAL A 86 -6.68 -27.63 -22.77
CA VAL A 86 -7.17 -28.20 -24.04
C VAL A 86 -6.04 -28.30 -25.05
N LYS A 87 -5.17 -27.30 -25.16
CA LYS A 87 -4.00 -27.31 -26.04
C LYS A 87 -3.02 -28.44 -25.66
N ASP A 88 -2.79 -28.62 -24.36
CA ASP A 88 -1.93 -29.68 -23.81
C ASP A 88 -2.54 -31.09 -24.03
N LYS A 89 -3.87 -31.23 -23.99
CA LYS A 89 -4.56 -32.51 -24.28
C LYS A 89 -4.71 -32.85 -25.76
N LEU A 90 -4.79 -31.84 -26.64
CA LEU A 90 -4.91 -32.02 -28.08
C LEU A 90 -3.55 -32.14 -28.78
N GLY A 91 -2.43 -32.01 -28.03
CA GLY A 91 -1.08 -32.17 -28.58
C GLY A 91 -0.72 -31.12 -29.64
N ILE A 92 -1.41 -29.98 -29.64
CA ILE A 92 -1.12 -28.87 -30.56
C ILE A 92 -0.03 -28.02 -29.90
N GLU A 93 1.17 -28.57 -29.77
CA GLU A 93 2.38 -27.76 -29.62
C GLU A 93 2.72 -27.19 -31.01
N ALA A 94 2.88 -25.88 -31.08
CA ALA A 94 3.55 -25.21 -32.18
C ALA A 94 4.92 -24.78 -31.66
#